data_AF-A0A7S2F0J1-F1
#
_entry.id   AF-A0A7S2F0J1-F1
#
_cell.length_a   1.000
_cell.length_b   1.000
_cell.length_c   1.000
_cell.angle_alpha   90.00
_cell.angle_beta   90.00
_cell.angle_gamma   90.00
#
_symmetry.space_group_name_H-M   'P 1'
#
loop_
_entity.id
_entity.type
_entity.pdbx_description
1 polymer ?
#
loop_
_entity_poly.entity_id
_entity_poly.type
_entity_poly.pdbx_seq_one_letter_code
_entity_poly.pdbx_strand_id
1 'polypeptide(L)'
;KTIEEVVDCLFWVDLLANFFLTYRDRHGKEVDSLRLIAWHYLSGYFTVNLLACMPDSAIQTVVGLFGSQDGGDSSHQFSANKVVRITRIQRVSRLTRLARLARLAKIASFRPTNQIWLWLQGLRGVRVINNTVGLIWIVHCLSCGWYLCAALAEDPTETWVGRRNIDTAGEVTLLSAEPVVQWCHAFYFVLTVFTTVGFGDMSAVTTSEIVYVCFTMVVGAVVHSIIISE
;
A
#
# COMPACT_ATOMS: atom_id res chain seq x y z
N LYS A 1 14.19 -4.18 12.15
CA LYS A 1 15.20 -3.17 12.57
C LYS A 1 16.35 -3.08 11.55
N THR A 2 17.34 -3.98 11.53
CA THR A 2 18.49 -3.85 10.60
C THR A 2 18.11 -3.77 9.12
N ILE A 3 17.21 -4.64 8.63
CA ILE A 3 16.76 -4.60 7.22
C ILE A 3 16.01 -3.31 6.91
N GLU A 4 15.15 -2.82 7.80
CA GLU A 4 14.38 -1.59 7.60
C GLU A 4 15.29 -0.36 7.54
N GLU A 5 16.30 -0.31 8.41
CA GLU A 5 17.31 0.76 8.43
C GLU A 5 18.16 0.76 7.16
N VAL A 6 18.58 -0.41 6.68
CA VAL A 6 19.32 -0.55 5.41
C VAL A 6 18.45 -0.09 4.24
N VAL A 7 17.19 -0.53 4.20
CA VAL A 7 16.24 -0.12 3.16
C VAL A 7 16.00 1.38 3.17
N ASP A 8 15.79 1.98 4.35
CA ASP A 8 15.59 3.42 4.48
C ASP A 8 16.85 4.21 4.08
N CYS A 9 18.05 3.70 4.40
CA CYS A 9 19.32 4.27 3.91
C CYS A 9 19.42 4.25 2.38
N LEU A 10 19.10 3.11 1.75
CA LEU A 10 19.08 2.99 0.28
C LEU A 10 18.11 3.99 -0.36
N PHE A 11 16.97 4.27 0.29
CA PHE A 11 16.01 5.27 -0.20
C PHE A 11 16.55 6.70 -0.15
N TRP A 12 17.29 7.06 0.90
CA TRP A 12 17.98 8.35 0.99
C TRP A 12 19.09 8.47 -0.06
N VAL A 13 19.86 7.41 -0.28
CA VAL A 13 20.87 7.37 -1.34
C VAL A 13 20.22 7.52 -2.72
N ASP A 14 19.12 6.81 -3.00
CA ASP A 14 18.40 6.92 -4.28
C ASP A 14 17.80 8.33 -4.47
N LEU A 15 17.27 8.96 -3.41
CA LEU A 15 16.76 10.33 -3.45
C LEU A 15 17.85 11.31 -3.92
N LEU A 16 19.08 11.17 -3.38
CA LEU A 16 20.22 11.99 -3.76
C LEU A 16 20.75 11.62 -5.16
N ALA A 17 20.80 10.33 -5.49
CA ALA A 17 21.24 9.84 -6.79
C ALA A 17 20.36 10.34 -7.94
N ASN A 18 19.05 10.51 -7.71
CA ASN A 18 18.12 11.07 -8.72
C ASN A 18 18.48 12.51 -9.14
N PHE A 19 19.26 13.27 -8.36
CA PHE A 19 19.77 14.59 -8.77
C PHE A 19 20.93 14.50 -9.79
N PHE A 20 21.57 13.34 -9.88
CA PHE A 20 22.70 13.08 -10.79
C PHE A 20 22.32 12.19 -11.98
N LEU A 21 21.11 11.62 -11.98
CA LEU A 21 20.62 10.76 -13.06
C LEU A 21 20.04 11.61 -14.20
N THR A 22 20.50 11.32 -15.41
CA THR A 22 20.01 11.97 -16.63
C THR A 22 18.55 11.59 -16.91
N TYR A 23 17.84 12.47 -17.60
CA TYR A 23 16.49 12.19 -18.10
C TYR A 23 16.43 12.43 -19.61
N ARG A 24 15.49 11.74 -20.28
CA ARG A 24 15.20 11.97 -21.69
C ARG A 24 14.14 13.05 -21.84
N ASP A 25 14.44 14.05 -22.66
CA ASP A 25 13.45 15.05 -23.07
C ASP A 25 12.41 14.42 -24.02
N ARG A 26 11.28 15.12 -24.27
CA ARG A 26 10.20 14.70 -25.19
C ARG A 26 10.69 14.34 -26.60
N HIS A 27 11.85 14.87 -27.00
CA HIS A 27 12.50 14.62 -28.28
C HIS A 27 13.47 13.42 -28.27
N GLY A 28 13.53 12.66 -27.16
CA GLY A 28 14.39 11.48 -27.00
C GLY A 28 15.87 11.78 -26.76
N LYS A 29 16.25 13.07 -26.71
CA LYS A 29 17.61 13.53 -26.40
C LYS A 29 17.87 13.45 -24.89
N GLU A 30 19.03 12.92 -24.52
CA GLU A 30 19.48 12.87 -23.13
C GLU A 30 19.98 14.25 -22.70
N VAL A 31 19.48 14.72 -21.56
CA VAL A 31 19.89 15.98 -20.95
C VAL A 31 20.86 15.65 -19.81
N ASP A 32 22.07 16.19 -19.91
CA ASP A 32 23.20 15.97 -18.98
C ASP A 32 23.44 17.15 -18.01
N SER A 33 22.80 18.30 -18.25
CA SER A 33 22.98 19.47 -17.40
C SER A 33 22.37 19.29 -16.00
N LEU A 34 23.22 19.23 -14.97
CA LEU A 34 22.82 19.00 -13.57
C LEU A 34 21.78 20.00 -13.04
N ARG A 35 21.88 21.28 -13.42
CA ARG A 35 20.92 22.32 -12.98
C ARG A 35 19.51 22.05 -13.53
N LEU A 36 19.41 21.61 -14.78
CA LEU A 36 18.13 21.34 -15.41
C LEU A 36 17.52 20.04 -14.87
N ILE A 37 18.34 19.03 -14.63
CA ILE A 37 17.95 17.78 -13.96
C ILE A 37 17.38 18.08 -12.57
N ALA A 38 18.09 18.87 -11.76
CA ALA A 38 17.65 19.22 -10.41
C ALA A 38 16.31 19.96 -10.40
N TRP A 39 16.12 20.96 -11.27
CA TRP A 39 14.84 21.68 -11.36
C TRP A 39 13.69 20.80 -11.82
N HIS A 40 13.92 19.97 -12.84
CA HIS A 40 12.92 19.03 -13.34
C HIS A 40 12.51 18.00 -12.29
N TYR A 41 13.48 17.49 -11.52
CA TYR A 41 13.22 16.56 -10.43
C TYR A 41 12.43 17.22 -9.29
N LEU A 42 12.82 18.44 -8.91
CA LEU A 42 12.20 19.21 -7.84
C LEU A 42 10.74 19.57 -8.13
N SER A 43 10.40 19.88 -9.40
CA SER A 43 9.02 20.22 -9.79
C SER A 43 8.10 19.00 -9.97
N GLY A 44 8.67 17.79 -10.10
CA GLY A 44 7.93 16.57 -10.38
C GLY A 44 7.89 15.61 -9.19
N TYR A 45 8.78 14.63 -9.20
CA TYR A 45 8.73 13.46 -8.31
C TYR A 45 9.42 13.68 -6.95
N PHE A 46 10.12 14.80 -6.76
CA PHE A 46 10.86 15.05 -5.52
C PHE A 46 9.95 15.00 -4.28
N THR A 47 8.77 15.63 -4.32
CA THR A 47 7.85 15.68 -3.16
C THR A 47 7.37 14.29 -2.76
N VAL A 48 6.98 13.46 -3.74
CA VAL A 48 6.55 12.08 -3.52
C VAL A 48 7.72 11.23 -3.00
N ASN A 49 8.92 11.40 -3.55
CA ASN A 49 10.10 10.66 -3.13
C ASN A 49 10.58 11.06 -1.74
N LEU A 50 10.51 12.36 -1.40
CA LEU A 50 10.85 12.89 -0.09
C LEU A 50 9.89 12.34 0.97
N LEU A 51 8.58 12.37 0.71
CA LEU A 51 7.57 11.80 1.61
C LEU A 51 7.82 10.30 1.85
N ALA A 52 8.23 9.56 0.81
CA ALA A 52 8.53 8.13 0.90
C ALA A 52 9.82 7.81 1.68
N CYS A 53 10.75 8.76 1.80
CA CYS A 53 12.01 8.63 2.56
C CYS A 53 11.87 9.05 4.03
N MET A 54 10.80 9.74 4.42
CA MET A 54 10.64 10.19 5.80
C MET A 54 10.46 9.00 6.74
N PRO A 55 11.23 8.93 7.84
CA PRO A 55 11.09 7.84 8.80
C PRO A 55 9.76 7.95 9.56
N ASP A 56 9.18 6.80 9.88
CA ASP A 56 7.91 6.69 10.60
C ASP A 56 7.91 7.46 11.94
N SER A 57 9.07 7.49 12.62
CA SER A 57 9.26 8.21 13.88
C SER A 57 9.20 9.74 13.71
N ALA A 58 9.71 10.28 12.60
CA ALA A 58 9.63 11.71 12.32
C ALA A 58 8.19 12.14 12.05
N ILE A 59 7.43 11.35 11.29
CA ILE A 59 6.01 11.62 11.03
C ILE A 59 5.21 11.65 12.33
N GLN A 60 5.43 10.67 13.22
CA GLN A 60 4.74 10.61 14.51
C GLN A 60 5.09 11.81 15.40
N THR A 61 6.36 12.22 15.43
CA THR A 61 6.80 13.37 16.22
C THR A 61 6.19 14.67 15.70
N VAL A 62 6.20 14.86 14.38
CA VAL A 62 5.62 16.03 13.72
C VAL A 62 4.10 16.10 13.96
N VAL A 63 3.38 14.99 13.78
CA VAL A 63 1.94 14.95 14.06
C VAL A 63 1.65 15.15 15.55
N GLY A 64 2.48 14.62 16.44
CA GLY A 64 2.38 14.85 17.88
C GLY A 64 2.57 16.33 18.26
N LEU A 65 3.49 17.03 17.59
CA LEU A 65 3.73 18.46 17.79
C LEU A 65 2.57 19.32 17.25
N PHE A 66 2.11 19.06 16.03
CA PHE A 66 0.98 19.80 15.43
C PHE A 66 -0.35 19.52 16.14
N GLY A 67 -0.55 18.30 16.65
CA GLY A 67 -1.73 17.95 17.46
C GLY A 67 -1.70 18.48 18.90
N SER A 68 -0.58 19.06 19.34
CA SER A 68 -0.42 19.67 20.67
C SER A 68 -0.66 21.19 20.67
N GLN A 69 -0.96 21.79 19.51
CA GLN A 69 -1.08 23.24 19.35
C GLN A 69 -2.53 23.76 19.36
N ASP A 70 -3.48 23.01 19.92
CA ASP A 70 -4.82 23.52 20.23
C ASP A 70 -5.07 23.51 21.74
N GLY A 71 -5.10 24.72 22.31
CA GLY A 71 -5.85 25.08 23.52
C GLY A 71 -5.31 24.57 24.85
N GLY A 72 -4.71 25.47 25.63
CA GLY A 72 -4.33 25.22 27.01
C GLY A 72 -5.51 24.80 27.89
N ASP A 73 -5.31 23.76 28.69
CA ASP A 73 -5.44 23.89 30.13
C ASP A 73 -4.76 22.71 30.82
N SER A 74 -4.04 23.05 31.89
CA SER A 74 -3.33 22.17 32.79
C SER A 74 -4.29 21.18 33.46
N SER A 75 -4.30 19.92 33.01
CA SER A 75 -4.59 18.78 33.89
C SER A 75 -4.11 17.47 33.28
N HIS A 76 -3.53 16.63 34.13
CA HIS A 76 -3.03 15.27 33.85
C HIS A 76 -4.18 14.31 33.47
N GLN A 77 -4.81 14.51 32.30
CA GLN A 77 -5.67 13.50 31.71
C GLN A 77 -5.23 13.28 30.27
N PHE A 78 -4.38 12.27 30.09
CA PHE A 78 -4.02 11.72 28.79
C PHE A 78 -5.30 11.13 28.18
N SER A 79 -6.08 11.99 27.53
CA SER A 79 -7.41 11.65 27.00
C SER A 79 -7.30 10.39 26.15
N ALA A 80 -8.04 9.34 26.50
CA ALA A 80 -8.04 8.06 25.78
C ALA A 80 -8.29 8.26 24.27
N ASN A 81 -9.08 9.27 23.90
CA ASN A 81 -9.30 9.67 22.51
C ASN A 81 -8.03 10.17 21.79
N LYS A 82 -7.10 10.82 22.51
CA LYS A 82 -5.78 11.21 21.95
C LYS A 82 -4.89 9.98 21.74
N VAL A 83 -4.90 9.02 22.66
CA VAL A 83 -4.13 7.77 22.52
C VAL A 83 -4.63 6.91 21.36
N VAL A 84 -5.94 6.76 21.23
CA VAL A 84 -6.58 6.03 20.12
C VAL A 84 -6.29 6.70 18.77
N ARG A 85 -6.28 8.03 18.70
CA ARG A 85 -5.87 8.75 17.48
C ARG A 85 -4.40 8.54 17.15
N ILE A 86 -3.51 8.60 18.14
CA ILE A 86 -2.06 8.39 17.95
C ILE A 86 -1.77 6.96 17.49
N THR A 87 -2.39 5.94 18.08
CA THR A 87 -2.20 4.53 17.66
C THR A 87 -2.76 4.28 16.25
N ARG A 88 -3.85 4.94 15.85
CA ARG A 88 -4.33 4.91 14.44
C ARG A 88 -3.35 5.60 13.49
N ILE A 89 -2.80 6.76 13.86
CA ILE A 89 -1.81 7.49 13.06
C ILE A 89 -0.51 6.69 12.91
N GLN A 90 -0.09 5.93 13.93
CA GLN A 90 1.05 5.00 13.83
C GLN A 90 0.83 3.91 12.76
N ARG A 91 -0.43 3.49 12.53
CA ARG A 91 -0.77 2.54 11.47
C ARG A 91 -0.77 3.22 10.09
N VAL A 92 -1.25 4.46 10.01
CA VAL A 92 -1.26 5.26 8.78
C VAL A 92 0.14 5.74 8.37
N SER A 93 1.05 6.00 9.32
CA SER A 93 2.44 6.37 8.99
C SER A 93 3.11 5.26 8.19
N ARG A 94 2.86 3.99 8.52
CA ARG A 94 3.39 2.84 7.76
C ARG A 94 2.84 2.78 6.35
N LEU A 95 1.63 3.31 6.09
CA LEU A 95 1.06 3.40 4.75
C LEU A 95 1.77 4.44 3.88
N THR A 96 2.51 5.39 4.46
CA THR A 96 3.37 6.28 3.65
C THR A 96 4.45 5.50 2.89
N ARG A 97 4.83 4.31 3.39
CA ARG A 97 5.69 3.38 2.63
C ARG A 97 5.03 2.89 1.34
N LEU A 98 3.69 2.88 1.25
CA LEU A 98 2.99 2.59 -0.01
C LEU A 98 3.21 3.69 -1.07
N ALA A 99 3.55 4.93 -0.68
CA ALA A 99 3.97 5.95 -1.64
C ALA A 99 5.24 5.53 -2.40
N ARG A 100 6.05 4.62 -1.84
CA ARG A 100 7.19 3.99 -2.55
C ARG A 100 6.73 3.22 -3.78
N LEU A 101 5.49 2.71 -3.81
CA LEU A 101 4.91 2.05 -5.00
C LEU A 101 4.71 3.00 -6.18
N ALA A 102 4.60 4.32 -5.94
CA ALA A 102 4.59 5.29 -7.03
C ALA A 102 5.90 5.26 -7.84
N ARG A 103 7.02 4.81 -7.25
CA ARG A 103 8.28 4.57 -7.98
C ARG A 103 8.17 3.38 -8.94
N LEU A 104 7.39 2.36 -8.60
CA LEU A 104 7.10 1.26 -9.53
C LEU A 104 6.33 1.76 -10.75
N ALA A 105 5.44 2.74 -10.60
CA ALA A 105 4.77 3.37 -11.73
C ALA A 105 5.76 4.14 -12.63
N LYS A 106 6.75 4.83 -12.03
CA LYS A 106 7.86 5.46 -12.78
C LYS A 106 8.67 4.41 -13.56
N ILE A 107 9.03 3.29 -12.93
CA ILE A 107 9.76 2.19 -13.57
C ILE A 107 8.90 1.50 -14.64
N ALA A 108 7.60 1.33 -14.41
CA ALA A 108 6.67 0.75 -15.39
C ALA A 108 6.48 1.66 -16.61
N SER A 109 6.58 2.99 -16.43
CA SER A 109 6.58 3.96 -17.53
C SER A 109 7.87 3.95 -18.33
N PHE A 110 8.96 3.41 -17.76
CA PHE A 110 10.19 3.17 -18.50
C PHE A 110 9.95 2.04 -19.48
N ARG A 111 9.74 2.41 -20.75
CA ARG A 111 9.54 1.45 -21.83
C ARG A 111 10.91 0.99 -22.34
N PRO A 112 11.37 -0.23 -22.00
CA PRO A 112 12.64 -0.72 -22.52
C PRO A 112 12.55 -0.78 -24.05
N THR A 113 13.44 -0.05 -24.72
CA THR A 113 13.58 -0.03 -26.19
C THR A 113 14.45 -1.19 -26.71
N ASN A 114 14.86 -2.10 -25.82
CA ASN A 114 15.67 -3.25 -26.15
C ASN A 114 14.85 -4.25 -26.99
N GLN A 115 15.33 -4.54 -28.20
CA GLN A 115 14.68 -5.46 -29.15
C GLN A 115 14.46 -6.87 -28.58
N ILE A 116 15.40 -7.33 -27.74
CA ILE A 116 15.30 -8.62 -27.03
C ILE A 116 14.10 -8.63 -26.07
N TRP A 117 13.83 -7.50 -25.42
CA TRP A 117 12.74 -7.37 -24.45
C TRP A 117 11.38 -7.37 -25.14
N LEU A 118 11.28 -6.69 -26.29
CA LEU A 118 10.08 -6.72 -27.15
C LEU A 118 9.81 -8.13 -27.68
N TRP A 119 10.85 -8.85 -28.10
CA TRP A 119 10.74 -10.25 -28.52
C TRP A 119 10.28 -11.16 -27.36
N LEU A 120 10.86 -11.00 -26.18
CA LEU A 120 10.51 -11.78 -24.99
C LEU A 120 9.06 -11.54 -24.56
N GLN A 121 8.57 -10.30 -24.61
CA GLN A 121 7.16 -9.96 -24.36
C GLN A 121 6.20 -10.47 -25.45
N GLY A 122 6.71 -10.77 -26.65
CA GLY A 122 5.95 -11.40 -27.72
C GLY A 122 5.60 -12.87 -27.46
N LEU A 123 6.31 -13.53 -26.53
CA LEU A 123 6.03 -14.90 -26.13
C LEU A 123 4.76 -14.96 -25.27
N ARG A 124 3.76 -15.75 -25.70
CA ARG A 124 2.49 -15.92 -24.98
C ARG A 124 2.70 -16.32 -23.50
N GLY A 125 3.67 -17.22 -23.24
CA GLY A 125 3.98 -17.66 -21.88
C GLY A 125 4.48 -16.54 -20.97
N VAL A 126 5.35 -15.66 -21.47
CA VAL A 126 5.88 -14.51 -20.69
C VAL A 126 4.78 -13.51 -20.38
N ARG A 127 3.86 -13.27 -21.31
CA ARG A 127 2.69 -12.41 -21.09
C ARG A 127 1.77 -12.96 -20.00
N VAL A 128 1.44 -14.25 -20.06
CA VAL A 128 0.61 -14.92 -19.04
C VAL A 128 1.29 -14.83 -17.67
N ILE A 129 2.58 -15.15 -17.58
CA ILE A 129 3.33 -15.05 -16.31
C ILE A 129 3.31 -13.63 -15.76
N ASN A 130 3.56 -12.62 -16.60
CA ASN A 130 3.51 -11.23 -16.19
C ASN A 130 2.12 -10.81 -15.69
N ASN A 131 1.06 -11.25 -16.38
CA ASN A 131 -0.32 -11.03 -15.97
C ASN A 131 -0.65 -11.72 -14.63
N THR A 132 -0.21 -12.97 -14.44
CA THR A 132 -0.40 -13.72 -13.18
C THR A 132 0.31 -13.05 -12.01
N VAL A 133 1.56 -12.60 -12.19
CA VAL A 133 2.29 -11.86 -11.15
C VAL A 133 1.57 -10.55 -10.81
N GLY A 134 1.11 -9.81 -11.83
CA GLY A 134 0.31 -8.60 -11.63
C GLY A 134 -0.99 -8.87 -10.87
N LEU A 135 -1.69 -9.97 -11.18
CA LEU A 135 -2.90 -10.39 -10.49
C LEU A 135 -2.64 -10.70 -9.02
N ILE A 136 -1.62 -11.52 -8.72
CA ILE A 136 -1.24 -11.86 -7.34
C ILE A 136 -0.92 -10.58 -6.55
N TRP A 137 -0.23 -9.63 -7.18
CA TRP A 137 0.07 -8.33 -6.57
C TRP A 137 -1.20 -7.52 -6.26
N ILE A 138 -2.14 -7.42 -7.19
CA ILE A 138 -3.41 -6.71 -6.97
C ILE A 138 -4.21 -7.37 -5.84
N VAL A 139 -4.32 -8.71 -5.85
CA VAL A 139 -5.02 -9.45 -4.80
C VAL A 139 -4.36 -9.20 -3.44
N HIS A 140 -3.02 -9.24 -3.35
CA HIS A 140 -2.30 -8.91 -2.11
C HIS A 140 -2.62 -7.49 -1.62
N CYS A 141 -2.55 -6.48 -2.50
CA CYS A 141 -2.87 -5.09 -2.14
C CYS A 141 -4.30 -4.93 -1.60
N LEU A 142 -5.28 -5.56 -2.25
CA LEU A 142 -6.68 -5.52 -1.81
C LEU A 142 -6.88 -6.33 -0.51
N SER A 143 -6.13 -7.40 -0.31
CA SER A 143 -6.18 -8.19 0.93
C SER A 143 -5.64 -7.40 2.13
N CYS A 144 -4.52 -6.70 1.92
CA CYS A 144 -3.95 -5.79 2.92
C CYS A 144 -4.88 -4.61 3.20
N GLY A 145 -5.55 -4.07 2.17
CA GLY A 145 -6.57 -3.03 2.34
C GLY A 145 -7.79 -3.51 3.12
N TRP A 146 -8.23 -4.75 2.90
CA TRP A 146 -9.33 -5.35 3.66
C TRP A 146 -9.01 -5.51 5.16
N TYR A 147 -7.79 -5.93 5.48
CA TYR A 147 -7.29 -5.93 6.86
C TYR A 147 -7.16 -4.52 7.43
N LEU A 148 -6.69 -3.57 6.62
CA LEU A 148 -6.56 -2.17 7.03
C LEU A 148 -7.91 -1.56 7.43
N CYS A 149 -9.00 -1.89 6.73
CA CYS A 149 -10.36 -1.47 7.11
C CYS A 149 -10.73 -1.92 8.53
N ALA A 150 -10.42 -3.17 8.90
CA ALA A 150 -10.63 -3.66 10.26
C ALA A 150 -9.67 -2.98 11.26
N ALA A 151 -8.42 -2.74 10.87
CA ALA A 151 -7.43 -2.08 11.72
C ALA A 151 -7.70 -0.58 11.96
N LEU A 152 -8.50 0.07 11.10
CA LEU A 152 -8.90 1.48 11.25
C LEU A 152 -10.27 1.64 11.93
N ALA A 153 -11.02 0.55 12.12
CA ALA A 153 -12.31 0.57 12.79
C ALA A 153 -12.19 1.04 14.25
N GLU A 154 -13.28 1.57 14.79
CA GLU A 154 -13.30 2.08 16.16
C GLU A 154 -13.29 0.95 17.17
N ASP A 155 -14.15 -0.03 16.95
CA ASP A 155 -14.23 -1.26 17.73
C ASP A 155 -13.78 -2.45 16.88
N PRO A 156 -12.59 -3.02 17.15
CA PRO A 156 -12.06 -4.16 16.39
C PRO A 156 -12.94 -5.41 16.49
N THR A 157 -13.75 -5.55 17.54
CA THR A 157 -14.64 -6.69 17.79
C THR A 157 -15.81 -6.78 16.80
N GLU A 158 -16.31 -5.63 16.33
CA GLU A 158 -17.42 -5.56 15.37
C GLU A 158 -16.97 -5.83 13.92
N THR A 159 -15.66 -5.83 13.69
CA THR A 159 -15.08 -6.04 12.35
C THR A 159 -15.13 -7.50 11.93
N TRP A 160 -14.92 -7.76 10.64
CA TRP A 160 -14.79 -9.10 10.09
C TRP A 160 -13.70 -9.94 10.79
N VAL A 161 -12.65 -9.29 11.33
CA VAL A 161 -11.58 -9.96 12.09
C VAL A 161 -12.05 -10.31 13.50
N GLY A 162 -12.80 -9.43 14.14
CA GLY A 162 -13.33 -9.66 15.49
C GLY A 162 -14.42 -10.72 15.54
N ARG A 163 -15.27 -10.78 14.50
CA ARG A 163 -16.42 -11.68 14.43
C ARG A 163 -16.09 -13.10 13.95
N ARG A 164 -14.94 -13.30 13.30
CA ARG A 164 -14.59 -14.61 12.75
C ARG A 164 -13.94 -15.48 13.82
N ASN A 165 -14.57 -16.61 14.13
CA ASN A 165 -13.99 -17.64 14.99
C ASN A 165 -13.12 -18.60 14.17
N ILE A 166 -11.99 -19.02 14.74
CA ILE A 166 -11.08 -19.99 14.11
C ILE A 166 -11.29 -21.39 14.68
N ASP A 167 -11.70 -21.48 15.94
CA ASP A 167 -11.93 -22.73 16.64
C ASP A 167 -13.39 -23.20 16.49
N THR A 168 -13.58 -24.51 16.59
CA THR A 168 -14.91 -25.13 16.53
C THR A 168 -15.76 -24.80 17.76
N ALA A 169 -15.13 -24.40 18.87
CA ALA A 169 -15.80 -24.01 20.11
C ALA A 169 -16.25 -22.54 20.12
N GLY A 170 -15.73 -21.70 19.20
CA GLY A 170 -16.10 -20.29 19.08
C GLY A 170 -15.49 -19.37 20.14
N GLU A 171 -14.46 -19.83 20.87
CA GLU A 171 -13.80 -19.07 21.93
C GLU A 171 -12.61 -18.25 21.40
N VAL A 172 -12.04 -18.63 20.26
CA VAL A 172 -10.86 -18.00 19.67
C VAL A 172 -11.22 -17.23 18.40
N THR A 173 -11.28 -15.91 18.54
CA THR A 173 -11.49 -15.01 17.41
C THR A 173 -10.21 -14.81 16.60
N LEU A 174 -10.37 -14.53 15.30
CA LEU A 174 -9.29 -14.22 14.36
C LEU A 174 -8.45 -13.02 14.82
N LEU A 175 -9.02 -12.15 15.65
CA LEU A 175 -8.33 -11.01 16.27
C LEU A 175 -7.14 -11.45 17.16
N SER A 176 -7.25 -12.59 17.82
CA SER A 176 -6.20 -13.17 18.68
C SER A 176 -5.17 -14.01 17.92
N ALA A 177 -5.39 -14.26 16.63
CA ALA A 177 -4.56 -15.11 15.80
C ALA A 177 -3.25 -14.42 15.37
N GLU A 178 -2.31 -15.24 14.90
CA GLU A 178 -1.06 -14.76 14.33
C GLU A 178 -1.33 -13.91 13.05
N PRO A 179 -0.55 -12.84 12.80
CA PRO A 179 -0.76 -11.97 11.63
C PRO A 179 -0.77 -12.71 10.29
N VAL A 180 -0.01 -13.80 10.16
CA VAL A 180 0.01 -14.64 8.96
C VAL A 180 -1.36 -15.30 8.73
N VAL A 181 -2.00 -15.78 9.79
CA VAL A 181 -3.33 -16.38 9.72
C VAL A 181 -4.37 -15.33 9.32
N GLN A 182 -4.32 -14.14 9.94
CA GLN A 182 -5.19 -13.01 9.58
C GLN A 182 -5.03 -12.62 8.10
N TRP A 183 -3.79 -12.57 7.61
CA TRP A 183 -3.50 -12.28 6.20
C TRP A 183 -4.03 -13.37 5.26
N CYS A 184 -3.86 -14.65 5.59
CA CYS A 184 -4.38 -15.77 4.79
C CYS A 184 -5.90 -15.69 4.64
N HIS A 185 -6.64 -15.36 5.71
CA HIS A 185 -8.09 -15.17 5.65
C HIS A 185 -8.50 -13.95 4.81
N ALA A 186 -7.76 -12.84 4.91
CA ALA A 186 -8.00 -11.67 4.05
C ALA A 186 -7.73 -12.00 2.57
N PHE A 187 -6.65 -12.72 2.29
CA PHE A 187 -6.28 -13.16 0.95
C PHE A 187 -7.31 -14.11 0.35
N TYR A 188 -7.75 -15.09 1.13
CA TYR A 188 -8.85 -15.99 0.77
C TYR A 188 -10.11 -15.20 0.40
N PHE A 189 -10.53 -14.25 1.24
CA PHE A 189 -11.71 -13.43 0.96
C PHE A 189 -11.61 -12.71 -0.39
N VAL A 190 -10.54 -11.95 -0.60
CA VAL A 190 -10.36 -11.19 -1.85
C VAL A 190 -10.27 -12.12 -3.06
N LEU A 191 -9.61 -13.28 -2.91
CA LEU A 191 -9.54 -14.27 -3.98
C LEU A 191 -10.92 -14.82 -4.35
N THR A 192 -11.80 -15.06 -3.38
CA THR A 192 -13.18 -15.52 -3.64
C THR A 192 -14.02 -14.47 -4.36
N VAL A 193 -13.77 -13.18 -4.12
CA VAL A 193 -14.38 -12.06 -4.86
C VAL A 193 -13.85 -12.02 -6.30
N PHE A 194 -12.53 -12.15 -6.49
CA PHE A 194 -11.90 -12.10 -7.83
C PHE A 194 -12.26 -13.30 -8.72
N THR A 195 -12.39 -14.48 -8.10
CA THR A 195 -12.81 -15.70 -8.80
C THR A 195 -14.33 -15.81 -8.93
N THR A 196 -15.08 -14.84 -8.38
CA THR A 196 -16.56 -14.82 -8.38
C THR A 196 -17.21 -16.04 -7.73
N VAL A 197 -16.47 -16.79 -6.91
CA VAL A 197 -16.97 -17.99 -6.22
C VAL A 197 -17.89 -17.64 -5.06
N GLY A 198 -17.48 -16.66 -4.24
CA GLY A 198 -18.31 -16.09 -3.18
C GLY A 198 -18.97 -17.10 -2.23
N PHE A 199 -18.19 -17.85 -1.45
CA PHE A 199 -18.71 -18.87 -0.53
C PHE A 199 -19.67 -18.34 0.56
N GLY A 200 -19.67 -17.04 0.83
CA GLY A 200 -20.56 -16.40 1.80
C GLY A 200 -20.20 -16.65 3.27
N ASP A 201 -19.03 -17.25 3.54
CA ASP A 201 -18.52 -17.48 4.90
C ASP A 201 -17.99 -16.19 5.57
N MET A 202 -17.73 -15.16 4.78
CA MET A 202 -17.30 -13.83 5.23
C MET A 202 -18.19 -12.76 4.64
N SER A 203 -18.58 -11.80 5.48
CA SER A 203 -19.42 -10.67 5.08
C SER A 203 -18.99 -9.37 5.76
N ALA A 204 -19.11 -8.29 5.00
CA ALA A 204 -19.02 -6.92 5.50
C ALA A 204 -20.28 -6.57 6.28
N VAL A 205 -20.10 -5.97 7.46
CA VAL A 205 -21.23 -5.54 8.31
C VAL A 205 -21.15 -4.04 8.59
N THR A 206 -19.96 -3.54 8.89
CA THR A 206 -19.78 -2.10 9.13
C THR A 206 -19.84 -1.32 7.83
N THR A 207 -20.26 -0.06 7.88
CA THR A 207 -20.36 0.79 6.67
C THR A 207 -19.03 0.92 5.94
N SER A 208 -17.92 1.03 6.67
CA SER A 208 -16.57 1.08 6.08
C SER A 208 -16.20 -0.22 5.36
N GLU A 209 -16.54 -1.37 5.94
CA GLU A 209 -16.34 -2.67 5.30
C GLU A 209 -17.18 -2.81 4.03
N ILE A 210 -18.46 -2.43 4.08
CA ILE A 210 -19.38 -2.55 2.94
C ILE A 210 -18.86 -1.71 1.76
N VAL A 211 -18.49 -0.46 2.01
CA VAL A 211 -17.91 0.43 0.98
C VAL A 211 -16.65 -0.17 0.37
N TYR A 212 -15.77 -0.74 1.20
CA TYR A 212 -14.54 -1.38 0.72
C TYR A 212 -14.81 -2.63 -0.13
N VAL A 213 -15.76 -3.47 0.28
CA VAL A 213 -16.13 -4.67 -0.47
C VAL A 213 -16.75 -4.29 -1.82
N CYS A 214 -17.64 -3.29 -1.87
CA CYS A 214 -18.18 -2.78 -3.14
C CYS A 214 -17.07 -2.31 -4.08
N PHE A 215 -16.10 -1.55 -3.57
CA PHE A 215 -14.93 -1.14 -4.33
C PHE A 215 -14.13 -2.35 -4.86
N THR A 216 -13.85 -3.32 -3.98
CA THR A 216 -13.09 -4.53 -4.33
C THR A 216 -13.80 -5.37 -5.39
N MET A 217 -15.13 -5.47 -5.34
CA MET A 217 -15.94 -6.15 -6.35
C MET A 217 -15.86 -5.46 -7.72
N VAL A 218 -15.93 -4.13 -7.77
CA VAL A 218 -15.77 -3.37 -9.02
C VAL A 218 -14.38 -3.60 -9.62
N VAL A 219 -13.32 -3.52 -8.81
CA VAL A 219 -11.95 -3.80 -9.27
C VAL A 219 -11.82 -5.24 -9.75
N GLY A 220 -12.38 -6.20 -9.02
CA GLY A 220 -12.39 -7.62 -9.39
C GLY A 220 -13.08 -7.84 -10.75
N ALA A 221 -14.23 -7.21 -10.99
CA ALA A 221 -14.95 -7.31 -12.26
C ALA A 221 -14.14 -6.75 -13.44
N VAL A 222 -13.46 -5.62 -13.25
CA VAL A 222 -12.59 -5.03 -14.28
C VAL A 222 -11.40 -5.94 -14.57
N VAL A 223 -10.71 -6.43 -13.54
CA VAL A 223 -9.54 -7.31 -13.71
C VAL A 223 -9.94 -8.63 -14.36
N HIS A 224 -11.04 -9.24 -13.94
CA HIS A 224 -11.58 -10.45 -14.56
C HIS A 224 -11.88 -10.24 -16.05
N SER A 225 -12.47 -9.09 -16.40
CA SER A 225 -12.74 -8.73 -17.79
C SER A 225 -11.46 -8.58 -18.62
N ILE A 226 -10.42 -7.96 -18.04
CA ILE A 226 -9.10 -7.82 -18.69
C ILE A 226 -8.47 -9.20 -18.93
N ILE A 227 -8.53 -10.09 -17.94
CA ILE A 227 -7.97 -11.44 -18.06
C ILE A 227 -8.66 -12.26 -19.14
N ILE A 228 -9.98 -12.16 -19.27
CA ILE A 228 -10.75 -12.86 -20.32
C ILE A 228 -10.46 -12.29 -21.71
N SER A 229 -10.15 -10.99 -21.79
CA SER A 229 -9.92 -10.31 -23.07
C SER A 229 -8.56 -10.60 -23.71
N GLU A 230 -7.60 -11.14 -22.96
CA GLU A 230 -6.25 -11.51 -23.43
C GLU A 230 -6.17 -12.99 -23.84
#